data_AF-A0A1X7SNV6-F1
#
_entry.id   AF-A0A1X7SNV6-F1
#
_cell.length_a   1.000
_cell.length_b   1.000
_cell.length_c   1.000
_cell.angle_alpha   90.00
_cell.angle_beta   90.00
_cell.angle_gamma   90.00
#
_symmetry.space_group_name_H-M   'P 1'
#
loop_
_entity.id
_entity.type
_entity.pdbx_description
1 polymer ?
#
loop_
_entity_poly.entity_id
_entity_poly.type
_entity_poly.pdbx_seq_one_letter_code
_entity_poly.pdbx_strand_id
1 'polypeptide(L)'
;EILQTVLMIYSKDKEMPLPTQEEVLICNEKTTAEEVILLWRRAIFDPGHKRIFCLVHGEKLSYSTCEESLRELNRLKQGKKGYRLVLLCSNNEDSLHFITALHSYKRSNPDISGPILKEYLLHHLIKPKHTSIGTISSAIQASSVDPHCSYVRIVQSKNPGNGKSLYIQRLGERLMNSLNIEIPIIRIPIHGPDVPYNNILNKLSDLTQDDTKIIHFDIAST
;
A
#
# COMPACT_ATOMS: atom_id res chain seq x y z
N GLU A 1 7.55 -4.84 -10.64
CA GLU A 1 6.36 -5.57 -11.12
C GLU A 1 5.60 -6.28 -10.00
N ILE A 2 6.26 -6.92 -9.03
CA ILE A 2 5.59 -7.68 -7.95
C ILE A 2 4.46 -6.92 -7.21
N LEU A 3 4.64 -5.63 -6.92
CA LEU A 3 3.61 -4.80 -6.27
C LEU A 3 2.40 -4.54 -7.19
N GLN A 4 2.61 -4.45 -8.50
CA GLN A 4 1.52 -4.38 -9.48
C GLN A 4 0.76 -5.71 -9.52
N THR A 5 1.47 -6.85 -9.40
CA THR A 5 0.84 -8.17 -9.27
C THR A 5 -0.05 -8.26 -8.03
N VAL A 6 0.43 -7.75 -6.89
CA VAL A 6 -0.40 -7.65 -5.67
C VAL A 6 -1.65 -6.86 -5.97
N LEU A 7 -1.55 -5.63 -6.47
CA LEU A 7 -2.72 -4.81 -6.79
C LEU A 7 -3.64 -5.49 -7.83
N MET A 8 -3.08 -6.23 -8.78
CA MET A 8 -3.85 -6.95 -9.79
C MET A 8 -4.74 -8.02 -9.15
N ILE A 9 -4.22 -8.76 -8.15
CA ILE A 9 -4.98 -9.77 -7.42
C ILE A 9 -6.23 -9.17 -6.76
N TYR A 10 -6.11 -7.99 -6.14
CA TYR A 10 -7.23 -7.30 -5.51
C TYR A 10 -8.18 -6.69 -6.55
N SER A 11 -7.65 -6.12 -7.63
CA SER A 11 -8.42 -5.45 -8.68
C SER A 11 -9.37 -6.36 -9.48
N LYS A 12 -9.31 -7.70 -9.27
CA LYS A 12 -10.28 -8.64 -9.85
C LYS A 12 -11.70 -8.34 -9.40
N ASP A 13 -11.87 -7.76 -8.22
CA ASP A 13 -13.12 -7.19 -7.76
C ASP A 13 -12.86 -5.70 -7.47
N LYS A 14 -13.46 -4.83 -8.29
CA LYS A 14 -13.25 -3.39 -8.19
C LYS A 14 -13.80 -2.79 -6.88
N GLU A 15 -14.76 -3.46 -6.25
CA GLU A 15 -15.38 -2.99 -5.00
C GLU A 15 -14.59 -3.46 -3.76
N MET A 16 -13.64 -4.41 -3.92
CA MET A 16 -12.75 -4.80 -2.84
C MET A 16 -11.86 -3.61 -2.45
N PRO A 17 -11.67 -3.32 -1.15
CA PRO A 17 -10.84 -2.20 -0.73
C PRO A 17 -9.37 -2.42 -1.10
N LEU A 18 -8.62 -1.30 -1.18
CA LEU A 18 -7.17 -1.37 -1.26
C LEU A 18 -6.59 -2.21 -0.11
N PRO A 19 -5.57 -3.05 -0.37
CA PRO A 19 -4.97 -3.86 0.66
C PRO A 19 -4.36 -3.02 1.79
N THR A 20 -4.48 -3.53 3.00
CA THR A 20 -3.89 -2.93 4.21
C THR A 20 -2.63 -3.68 4.65
N GLN A 21 -1.93 -3.13 5.66
CA GLN A 21 -0.77 -3.78 6.29
C GLN A 21 -1.13 -5.07 7.04
N GLU A 22 -2.41 -5.28 7.35
CA GLU A 22 -2.85 -6.55 7.92
C GLU A 22 -2.88 -7.67 6.89
N GLU A 23 -3.08 -7.31 5.63
CA GLU A 23 -3.27 -8.24 4.50
C GLU A 23 -1.98 -8.43 3.71
N VAL A 24 -1.12 -7.42 3.61
CA VAL A 24 0.10 -7.48 2.79
C VAL A 24 1.33 -7.22 3.64
N LEU A 25 2.18 -8.25 3.78
CA LEU A 25 3.51 -8.14 4.38
C LEU A 25 4.57 -8.09 3.28
N ILE A 26 5.28 -6.96 3.18
CA ILE A 26 6.40 -6.78 2.25
C ILE A 26 7.70 -7.14 2.99
N CYS A 27 8.25 -8.30 2.65
CA CYS A 27 9.45 -8.82 3.30
C CYS A 27 10.71 -8.05 2.90
N ASN A 28 11.62 -8.00 3.85
CA ASN A 28 13.02 -7.62 3.67
C ASN A 28 13.89 -8.55 4.53
N GLU A 29 15.21 -8.36 4.47
CA GLU A 29 16.18 -9.21 5.19
C GLU A 29 16.03 -9.19 6.72
N LYS A 30 15.35 -8.18 7.27
CA LYS A 30 15.09 -8.02 8.71
C LYS A 30 13.71 -8.54 9.12
N THR A 31 12.87 -8.99 8.19
CA THR A 31 11.54 -9.51 8.51
C THR A 31 11.64 -10.76 9.38
N THR A 32 10.90 -10.78 10.49
CA THR A 32 11.01 -11.85 11.50
C THR A 32 10.01 -12.98 11.25
N ALA A 33 10.23 -14.13 11.89
CA ALA A 33 9.30 -15.25 11.80
C ALA A 33 7.94 -14.89 12.41
N GLU A 34 7.92 -14.10 13.48
CA GLU A 34 6.70 -13.67 14.16
C GLU A 34 5.80 -12.83 13.24
N GLU A 35 6.37 -11.92 12.46
CA GLU A 35 5.61 -11.10 11.49
C GLU A 35 4.94 -12.00 10.44
N VAL A 36 5.68 -12.98 9.93
CA VAL A 36 5.20 -13.93 8.92
C VAL A 36 4.13 -14.86 9.51
N ILE A 37 4.35 -15.40 10.70
CA ILE A 37 3.40 -16.25 11.42
C ILE A 37 2.12 -15.48 11.76
N LEU A 38 2.24 -14.19 12.11
CA LEU A 38 1.07 -13.34 12.36
C LEU A 38 0.23 -13.20 11.10
N LEU A 39 0.85 -12.99 9.94
CA LEU A 39 0.15 -13.00 8.66
C LEU A 39 -0.57 -14.35 8.42
N TRP A 40 0.06 -15.48 8.76
CA TRP A 40 -0.57 -16.80 8.58
C TRP A 40 -1.79 -16.97 9.46
N ARG A 41 -1.70 -16.53 10.72
CA ARG A 41 -2.83 -16.55 11.65
C ARG A 41 -3.97 -15.70 11.13
N ARG A 42 -3.70 -14.47 10.68
CA ARG A 42 -4.73 -13.60 10.08
C ARG A 42 -5.39 -14.26 8.87
N ALA A 43 -4.60 -14.88 7.98
CA ALA A 43 -5.13 -15.56 6.80
C ALA A 43 -5.98 -16.79 7.11
N ILE A 44 -5.47 -17.66 7.99
CA ILE A 44 -6.09 -18.95 8.31
C ILE A 44 -7.32 -18.80 9.20
N PHE A 45 -7.35 -17.75 10.03
CA PHE A 45 -8.48 -17.47 10.92
C PHE A 45 -9.32 -16.27 10.48
N ASP A 46 -9.17 -15.82 9.23
CA ASP A 46 -9.99 -14.76 8.67
C ASP A 46 -11.49 -15.12 8.74
N PRO A 47 -12.35 -14.31 9.38
CA PRO A 47 -13.78 -14.58 9.46
C PRO A 47 -14.41 -14.68 8.07
N GLY A 48 -14.85 -15.89 7.70
CA GLY A 48 -15.48 -16.16 6.41
C GLY A 48 -14.54 -16.22 5.22
N HIS A 49 -13.22 -16.20 5.43
CA HIS A 49 -12.17 -16.35 4.41
C HIS A 49 -12.39 -15.47 3.16
N LYS A 50 -12.73 -14.20 3.40
CA LYS A 50 -13.06 -13.25 2.33
C LYS A 50 -11.82 -12.47 1.88
N ARG A 51 -10.94 -12.14 2.83
CA ARG A 51 -9.74 -11.35 2.57
C ARG A 51 -8.65 -12.21 1.95
N ILE A 52 -7.80 -11.56 1.18
CA ILE A 52 -6.61 -12.14 0.57
C ILE A 52 -5.43 -11.68 1.40
N PHE A 53 -4.49 -12.58 1.69
CA PHE A 53 -3.28 -12.24 2.44
C PHE A 53 -2.08 -12.52 1.55
N CYS A 54 -1.16 -11.56 1.44
CA CYS A 54 -0.01 -11.63 0.56
C CYS A 54 1.28 -11.50 1.36
N LEU A 55 2.15 -12.50 1.25
CA LEU A 55 3.57 -12.36 1.61
C LEU A 55 4.33 -12.01 0.33
N VAL A 56 4.92 -10.82 0.31
CA VAL A 56 5.61 -10.26 -0.86
C VAL A 56 7.10 -10.27 -0.59
N HIS A 57 7.91 -10.61 -1.60
CA HIS A 57 9.35 -10.77 -1.47
C HIS A 57 9.76 -11.88 -0.50
N GLY A 58 9.03 -13.01 -0.51
CA GLY A 58 9.35 -14.15 0.36
C GLY A 58 10.77 -14.68 0.19
N GLU A 59 11.40 -14.45 -0.96
CA GLU A 59 12.81 -14.74 -1.24
C GLU A 59 13.81 -14.02 -0.33
N LYS A 60 13.42 -12.91 0.29
CA LYS A 60 14.31 -12.10 1.14
C LYS A 60 14.39 -12.60 2.58
N LEU A 61 13.55 -13.56 2.95
CA LEU A 61 13.56 -14.13 4.29
C LEU A 61 14.79 -15.00 4.51
N SER A 62 15.37 -14.93 5.71
CA SER A 62 16.45 -15.84 6.09
C SER A 62 15.98 -17.30 6.11
N TYR A 63 16.91 -18.24 6.01
CA TYR A 63 16.60 -19.67 6.07
C TYR A 63 15.85 -20.05 7.36
N SER A 64 16.31 -19.58 8.53
CA SER A 64 15.67 -19.87 9.82
C SER A 64 14.26 -19.29 9.91
N THR A 65 14.08 -18.04 9.46
CA THR A 65 12.77 -17.40 9.35
C THR A 65 11.83 -18.23 8.47
N CYS A 66 12.32 -18.71 7.31
CA CYS A 66 11.54 -19.56 6.41
C CYS A 66 11.13 -20.88 7.06
N GLU A 67 12.09 -21.60 7.67
CA GLU A 67 11.87 -22.90 8.30
C GLU A 67 10.81 -22.81 9.41
N GLU A 68 10.95 -21.85 10.31
CA GLU A 68 10.00 -21.65 11.41
C GLU A 68 8.61 -21.28 10.89
N SER A 69 8.54 -20.35 9.93
CA SER A 69 7.28 -19.90 9.34
C SER A 69 6.54 -21.03 8.60
N LEU A 70 7.27 -21.92 7.91
CA LEU A 70 6.69 -23.07 7.22
C LEU A 70 6.21 -24.13 8.19
N ARG A 71 6.96 -24.40 9.27
CA ARG A 71 6.54 -25.29 10.35
C ARG A 71 5.21 -24.83 10.95
N GLU A 72 5.11 -23.55 11.28
CA GLU A 72 3.87 -22.98 11.81
C GLU A 72 2.74 -22.95 10.79
N LEU A 73 3.01 -22.63 9.51
CA LEU A 73 2.00 -22.72 8.46
C LEU A 73 1.39 -24.13 8.37
N ASN A 74 2.24 -25.16 8.41
CA ASN A 74 1.80 -26.55 8.36
C ASN A 74 0.98 -26.95 9.59
N ARG A 75 1.32 -26.44 10.77
CA ARG A 75 0.54 -26.66 12.00
C ARG A 75 -0.81 -25.94 11.94
N LEU A 76 -0.82 -24.67 11.56
CA LEU A 76 -2.02 -23.83 11.54
C LEU A 76 -3.05 -24.27 10.50
N LYS A 77 -2.60 -24.75 9.33
CA LYS A 77 -3.52 -25.14 8.23
C LYS A 77 -4.22 -26.49 8.46
N GLN A 78 -3.84 -27.27 9.48
CA GLN A 78 -4.45 -28.57 9.76
C GLN A 78 -5.95 -28.44 10.02
N GLY A 79 -6.76 -29.14 9.22
CA GLY A 79 -8.23 -29.09 9.31
C GLY A 79 -8.85 -27.77 8.85
N LYS A 80 -8.07 -26.82 8.30
CA LYS A 80 -8.55 -25.53 7.79
C LYS A 80 -8.58 -25.54 6.26
N LYS A 81 -9.64 -24.97 5.69
CA LYS A 81 -9.86 -24.88 4.23
C LYS A 81 -10.43 -23.50 3.89
N GLY A 82 -10.27 -23.08 2.64
CA GLY A 82 -10.89 -21.85 2.13
C GLY A 82 -10.10 -20.56 2.38
N TYR A 83 -9.05 -20.59 3.23
CA TYR A 83 -8.15 -19.46 3.42
C TYR A 83 -7.47 -19.05 2.11
N ARG A 84 -7.23 -17.75 1.94
CA ARG A 84 -6.65 -17.16 0.74
C ARG A 84 -5.29 -16.56 1.08
N LEU A 85 -4.24 -17.35 0.87
CA LEU A 85 -2.87 -16.94 1.11
C LEU A 85 -2.09 -16.96 -0.21
N VAL A 86 -1.44 -15.86 -0.55
CA VAL A 86 -0.62 -15.70 -1.75
C VAL A 86 0.81 -15.40 -1.33
N LEU A 87 1.75 -16.13 -1.90
CA LEU A 87 3.16 -15.83 -1.81
C LEU A 87 3.62 -15.26 -3.15
N LEU A 88 4.30 -14.14 -3.12
CA LEU A 88 4.92 -13.55 -4.30
C LEU A 88 6.43 -13.43 -4.06
N CYS A 89 7.21 -13.90 -5.04
CA CYS A 89 8.65 -13.75 -5.06
C CYS A 89 9.11 -13.05 -6.35
N SER A 90 10.12 -12.19 -6.28
CA SER A 90 10.68 -11.53 -7.47
C SER A 90 11.70 -12.40 -8.21
N ASN A 91 12.39 -13.28 -7.48
CA ASN A 91 13.42 -14.15 -8.02
C ASN A 91 12.91 -15.59 -8.04
N ASN A 92 13.05 -16.25 -9.18
CA ASN A 92 12.73 -17.67 -9.36
C ASN A 92 13.96 -18.55 -9.10
N GLU A 93 14.71 -18.27 -8.04
CA GLU A 93 15.73 -19.20 -7.60
C GLU A 93 15.05 -20.39 -6.92
N ASP A 94 14.92 -21.50 -7.66
CA ASP A 94 14.36 -22.76 -7.16
C ASP A 94 15.16 -23.34 -5.95
N SER A 95 16.32 -22.74 -5.61
CA SER A 95 17.17 -23.02 -4.45
C SER A 95 16.67 -22.39 -3.14
N LEU A 96 15.69 -21.47 -3.18
CA LEU A 96 15.17 -20.82 -1.98
C LEU A 96 14.17 -21.72 -1.27
N HIS A 97 14.46 -22.04 0.00
CA HIS A 97 13.71 -22.98 0.84
C HIS A 97 12.19 -22.75 0.81
N PHE A 98 11.77 -21.48 0.85
CA PHE A 98 10.36 -21.09 0.83
C PHE A 98 9.65 -21.45 -0.50
N ILE A 99 10.34 -21.26 -1.63
CA ILE A 99 9.83 -21.57 -2.97
C ILE A 99 9.78 -23.08 -3.17
N THR A 100 10.84 -23.79 -2.79
CA THR A 100 10.91 -25.26 -2.92
C THR A 100 9.82 -25.94 -2.09
N ALA A 101 9.64 -25.54 -0.83
CA ALA A 101 8.67 -26.15 0.08
C ALA A 101 7.21 -25.96 -0.37
N LEU A 102 6.92 -24.88 -1.11
CA LEU A 102 5.58 -24.53 -1.57
C LEU A 102 5.38 -24.74 -3.08
N HIS A 103 6.32 -25.42 -3.75
CA HIS A 103 6.31 -25.57 -5.21
C HIS A 103 5.02 -26.21 -5.75
N SER A 104 4.40 -27.14 -5.02
CA SER A 104 3.11 -27.75 -5.40
C SER A 104 1.94 -26.76 -5.48
N TYR A 105 2.06 -25.60 -4.84
CA TYR A 105 1.07 -24.52 -4.87
C TYR A 105 1.37 -23.46 -5.94
N LYS A 106 2.46 -23.59 -6.71
CA LYS A 106 2.85 -22.64 -7.75
C LYS A 106 1.71 -22.45 -8.76
N ARG A 107 1.48 -21.20 -9.15
CA ARG A 107 0.48 -20.77 -10.15
C ARG A 107 1.15 -19.80 -11.10
N SER A 108 0.61 -19.69 -12.31
CA SER A 108 1.02 -18.66 -13.27
C SER A 108 0.69 -17.27 -12.73
N ASN A 109 1.55 -16.29 -13.01
CA ASN A 109 1.28 -14.90 -12.66
C ASN A 109 0.02 -14.40 -13.41
N PRO A 110 -0.80 -13.55 -12.78
CA PRO A 110 -1.90 -12.88 -13.48
C PRO A 110 -1.33 -11.90 -14.52
N ASP A 111 -2.05 -11.73 -15.61
CA ASP A 111 -1.71 -10.72 -16.62
C ASP A 111 -1.87 -9.32 -16.02
N ILE A 112 -0.76 -8.56 -16.04
CA ILE A 112 -0.76 -7.19 -15.54
C ILE A 112 -1.31 -6.26 -16.63
N SER A 113 -2.40 -5.58 -16.31
CA SER A 113 -3.07 -4.61 -17.16
C SER A 113 -3.02 -3.24 -16.50
N GLY A 114 -2.19 -2.36 -17.06
CA GLY A 114 -2.08 -0.96 -16.62
C GLY A 114 -3.43 -0.21 -16.60
N PRO A 115 -4.30 -0.35 -17.62
CA PRO A 115 -5.62 0.26 -17.61
C PRO A 115 -6.50 -0.19 -16.45
N ILE A 116 -6.57 -1.50 -16.15
CA ILE A 116 -7.38 -2.06 -15.05
C ILE A 116 -6.86 -1.55 -13.71
N LEU A 117 -5.54 -1.60 -13.48
CA LEU A 117 -4.95 -1.10 -12.25
C LEU A 117 -5.19 0.40 -12.06
N LYS A 118 -5.11 1.18 -13.14
CA LYS A 118 -5.39 2.61 -13.10
C LYS A 118 -6.85 2.85 -12.71
N GLU A 119 -7.79 2.14 -13.31
CA GLU A 119 -9.21 2.28 -12.98
C GLU A 119 -9.50 1.90 -11.52
N TYR A 120 -8.94 0.79 -11.04
CA TYR A 120 -9.05 0.33 -9.66
C TYR A 120 -8.50 1.36 -8.67
N LEU A 121 -7.28 1.88 -8.91
CA LEU A 121 -6.69 2.89 -8.05
C LEU A 121 -7.50 4.19 -8.07
N LEU A 122 -7.98 4.65 -9.23
CA LEU A 122 -8.82 5.85 -9.31
C LEU A 122 -10.15 5.67 -8.57
N HIS A 123 -10.74 4.47 -8.59
CA HIS A 123 -11.97 4.19 -7.86
C HIS A 123 -11.82 4.39 -6.34
N HIS A 124 -10.69 3.98 -5.76
CA HIS A 124 -10.45 4.12 -4.31
C HIS A 124 -9.78 5.44 -3.90
N LEU A 125 -9.04 6.08 -4.81
CA LEU A 125 -8.27 7.29 -4.50
C LEU A 125 -9.01 8.58 -4.85
N ILE A 126 -10.15 8.53 -5.56
CA ILE A 126 -10.97 9.70 -5.87
C ILE A 126 -12.16 9.77 -4.92
N LYS A 127 -12.49 10.99 -4.48
CA LYS A 127 -13.69 11.24 -3.68
C LYS A 127 -14.96 10.76 -4.42
N PRO A 128 -15.82 9.92 -3.80
CA PRO A 128 -17.10 9.54 -4.39
C PRO A 128 -17.95 10.78 -4.71
N LYS A 129 -18.48 10.86 -5.92
CA LYS A 129 -19.30 12.01 -6.38
C LYS A 129 -20.64 12.17 -5.62
N HIS A 130 -21.03 11.19 -4.79
CA HIS A 130 -22.35 11.08 -4.18
C HIS A 130 -22.36 11.03 -2.64
N THR A 131 -21.33 11.50 -1.94
CA THR A 131 -21.44 11.78 -0.49
C THR A 131 -22.09 13.14 -0.26
N SER A 132 -23.36 13.21 -0.63
CA SER A 132 -24.28 14.30 -0.30
C SER A 132 -25.58 13.66 0.12
N ILE A 133 -25.66 13.14 1.34
CA ILE A 133 -26.88 13.03 2.16
C ILE A 133 -26.43 12.61 3.55
N GLY A 134 -26.51 13.57 4.48
CA GLY A 134 -26.71 13.34 5.90
C GLY A 134 -25.64 12.55 6.65
N THR A 135 -24.54 13.19 7.05
CA THR A 135 -24.19 13.39 8.47
C THR A 135 -23.11 14.48 8.54
N ILE A 136 -23.16 15.27 9.60
CA ILE A 136 -22.49 16.55 9.81
C ILE A 136 -20.97 16.38 9.97
N SER A 137 -20.21 16.87 8.99
CA SER A 137 -19.05 17.76 9.18
C SER A 137 -18.66 18.32 7.82
N SER A 138 -19.06 19.56 7.53
CA SER A 138 -18.80 20.28 6.29
C SER A 138 -17.34 20.78 6.21
N ALA A 139 -16.37 19.92 6.56
CA ALA A 139 -14.96 20.23 6.37
C ALA A 139 -14.61 20.05 4.88
N ILE A 140 -14.19 21.14 4.23
CA ILE A 140 -13.69 21.10 2.85
C ILE A 140 -12.45 20.21 2.83
N GLN A 141 -12.52 19.04 2.18
CA GLN A 141 -11.37 18.15 2.06
C GLN A 141 -10.32 18.73 1.11
N ALA A 142 -9.04 18.48 1.40
CA ALA A 142 -7.92 18.93 0.56
C ALA A 142 -7.99 18.39 -0.87
N SER A 143 -8.62 17.24 -1.10
CA SER A 143 -8.84 16.70 -2.44
C SER A 143 -9.71 17.61 -3.32
N SER A 144 -10.54 18.49 -2.75
CA SER A 144 -11.41 19.40 -3.53
C SER A 144 -10.65 20.37 -4.45
N VAL A 145 -9.39 20.67 -4.15
CA VAL A 145 -8.55 21.54 -5.00
C VAL A 145 -7.71 20.78 -6.02
N ASP A 146 -7.67 19.45 -5.92
CA ASP A 146 -7.07 18.58 -6.94
C ASP A 146 -7.97 18.53 -8.19
N PRO A 147 -7.40 18.62 -9.42
CA PRO A 147 -8.20 18.63 -10.65
C PRO A 147 -9.11 17.41 -10.87
N HIS A 148 -8.85 16.30 -10.18
CA HIS A 148 -9.62 15.06 -10.27
C HIS A 148 -10.23 14.64 -8.93
N CYS A 149 -10.25 15.53 -7.93
CA CYS A 149 -10.72 15.22 -6.58
C CYS A 149 -10.02 14.00 -5.96
N SER A 150 -8.74 13.81 -6.29
CA SER A 150 -7.93 12.69 -5.79
C SER A 150 -7.35 12.98 -4.41
N TYR A 151 -7.35 11.98 -3.53
CA TYR A 151 -6.65 12.00 -2.24
C TYR A 151 -5.13 11.87 -2.40
N VAL A 152 -4.67 11.32 -3.53
CA VAL A 152 -3.25 11.10 -3.82
C VAL A 152 -2.90 11.65 -5.20
N ARG A 153 -1.82 12.43 -5.29
CA ARG A 153 -1.34 13.02 -6.55
C ARG A 153 0.17 12.83 -6.67
N ILE A 154 0.59 12.23 -7.78
CA ILE A 154 2.00 12.21 -8.20
C ILE A 154 2.24 13.41 -9.10
N VAL A 155 3.22 14.26 -8.73
CA VAL A 155 3.68 15.39 -9.54
C VAL A 155 5.10 15.10 -9.99
N GLN A 156 5.29 14.85 -11.28
CA GLN A 156 6.58 14.48 -11.85
C GLN A 156 6.94 15.37 -13.05
N SER A 157 8.24 15.56 -13.26
CA SER A 157 8.78 16.28 -14.41
C SER A 157 10.09 15.64 -14.83
N LYS A 158 10.40 15.65 -16.13
CA LYS A 158 11.68 15.11 -16.66
C LYS A 158 12.90 15.84 -16.09
N ASN A 159 12.81 17.17 -16.01
CA ASN A 159 13.91 18.02 -15.55
C ASN A 159 13.58 18.67 -14.20
N PRO A 160 14.59 18.96 -13.36
CA PRO A 160 14.46 19.87 -12.22
C PRO A 160 13.99 21.27 -12.66
N GLY A 161 13.45 22.06 -11.73
CA GLY A 161 13.05 23.45 -12.01
C GLY A 161 11.71 23.64 -12.75
N ASN A 162 11.06 22.57 -13.21
CA ASN A 162 9.78 22.66 -13.94
C ASN A 162 8.54 22.96 -13.04
N GLY A 163 8.73 23.56 -11.87
CA GLY A 163 7.62 24.06 -11.05
C GLY A 163 6.81 23.02 -10.27
N LYS A 164 7.34 21.81 -9.99
CA LYS A 164 6.64 20.80 -9.18
C LYS A 164 6.21 21.34 -7.81
N SER A 165 7.13 21.97 -7.08
CA SER A 165 6.84 22.58 -5.77
C SER A 165 5.88 23.77 -5.90
N LEU A 166 6.00 24.57 -6.96
CA LEU A 166 5.08 25.68 -7.25
C LEU A 166 3.65 25.17 -7.53
N TYR A 167 3.50 24.03 -8.20
CA TYR A 167 2.19 23.40 -8.41
C TYR A 167 1.54 23.03 -7.08
N ILE A 168 2.29 22.40 -6.16
CA ILE A 168 1.80 22.07 -4.82
C ILE A 168 1.44 23.34 -4.02
N GLN A 169 2.28 24.37 -4.08
CA GLN A 169 2.00 25.67 -3.44
C GLN A 169 0.67 26.25 -3.93
N ARG A 170 0.44 26.27 -5.24
CA ARG A 170 -0.82 26.74 -5.84
C ARG A 170 -2.04 25.92 -5.42
N LEU A 171 -1.89 24.62 -5.17
CA LEU A 171 -2.96 23.81 -4.59
C LEU A 171 -3.28 24.26 -3.17
N GLY A 172 -2.26 24.51 -2.33
CA GLY A 172 -2.45 25.05 -0.99
C GLY A 172 -3.12 26.43 -0.99
N GLU A 173 -2.68 27.34 -1.87
CA GLU A 173 -3.31 28.67 -2.03
C GLU A 173 -4.81 28.54 -2.39
N ARG A 174 -5.16 27.65 -3.31
CA ARG A 174 -6.58 27.38 -3.64
C ARG A 174 -7.37 26.85 -2.45
N LEU A 175 -6.75 26.00 -1.63
CA LEU A 175 -7.40 25.38 -0.48
C LEU A 175 -7.64 26.42 0.63
N MET A 176 -6.63 27.24 0.91
CA MET A 176 -6.72 28.36 1.84
C MET A 176 -7.81 29.35 1.41
N ASN A 177 -7.85 29.70 0.12
CA ASN A 177 -8.91 30.57 -0.42
C ASN A 177 -10.31 29.96 -0.29
N SER A 178 -10.43 28.63 -0.38
CA SER A 178 -11.72 27.92 -0.26
C SER A 178 -12.21 27.85 1.20
N LEU A 179 -11.28 27.74 2.16
CA LEU A 179 -11.58 27.62 3.59
C LEU A 179 -11.55 28.96 4.33
N ASN A 180 -11.01 30.01 3.72
CA ASN A 180 -10.73 31.32 4.33
C ASN A 180 -9.91 31.20 5.63
N ILE A 181 -9.02 30.20 5.69
CA ILE A 181 -8.16 29.87 6.84
C ILE A 181 -6.78 29.48 6.27
N GLU A 182 -5.72 29.82 7.00
CA GLU A 182 -4.37 29.38 6.67
C GLU A 182 -4.23 27.88 6.95
N ILE A 183 -3.79 27.12 5.94
CA ILE A 183 -3.66 25.65 6.02
C ILE A 183 -2.22 25.30 5.73
N PRO A 184 -1.52 24.61 6.66
CA PRO A 184 -0.14 24.25 6.44
C PRO A 184 -0.02 23.21 5.33
N ILE A 185 0.86 23.49 4.36
CA ILE A 185 1.42 22.46 3.49
C ILE A 185 2.57 21.81 4.26
N ILE A 186 2.41 20.54 4.62
CA ILE A 186 3.42 19.80 5.38
C ILE A 186 4.37 19.15 4.39
N ARG A 187 5.57 19.71 4.23
CA ARG A 187 6.61 19.14 3.37
C ARG A 187 7.42 18.11 4.14
N ILE A 188 7.43 16.88 3.64
CA ILE A 188 8.23 15.77 4.15
C ILE A 188 9.32 15.47 3.12
N PRO A 189 10.56 15.94 3.32
CA PRO A 189 11.66 15.62 2.43
C PRO A 189 12.03 14.13 2.58
N ILE A 190 12.22 13.50 1.43
CA ILE A 190 12.63 12.10 1.28
C ILE A 190 13.94 12.07 0.49
N HIS A 191 15.00 11.61 1.16
CA HIS A 191 16.37 11.57 0.63
C HIS A 191 16.97 10.18 0.81
N GLY A 192 17.91 9.86 -0.07
CA GLY A 192 18.68 8.61 -0.01
C GLY A 192 18.05 7.48 -0.85
N PRO A 193 18.85 6.46 -1.18
CA PRO A 193 18.41 5.32 -1.98
C PRO A 193 17.40 4.45 -1.22
N ASP A 194 17.55 4.38 0.10
CA ASP A 194 16.70 3.60 1.00
C ASP A 194 16.09 4.53 2.04
N VAL A 195 14.76 4.58 2.09
CA VAL A 195 14.00 5.40 3.03
C VAL A 195 13.28 4.46 3.99
N PRO A 196 13.76 4.31 5.24
CA PRO A 196 13.09 3.46 6.21
C PRO A 196 11.65 3.91 6.43
N TYR A 197 10.71 2.97 6.33
CA TYR A 197 9.28 3.21 6.54
C TYR A 197 9.00 3.95 7.86
N ASN A 198 9.68 3.57 8.94
CA ASN A 198 9.54 4.21 10.25
C ASN A 198 9.95 5.70 10.27
N ASN A 199 10.89 6.11 9.41
CA ASN A 199 11.28 7.53 9.33
C ASN A 199 10.15 8.38 8.75
N ILE A 200 9.38 7.82 7.81
CA ILE A 200 8.21 8.49 7.24
C ILE A 200 7.09 8.50 8.29
N LEU A 201 6.83 7.36 8.95
CA LEU A 201 5.81 7.28 9.98
C LEU A 201 6.02 8.25 11.13
N ASN A 202 7.25 8.36 11.65
CA ASN A 202 7.56 9.29 12.74
C ASN A 202 7.28 10.75 12.34
N LYS A 203 7.54 11.12 11.07
CA LYS A 203 7.20 12.46 10.56
C LYS A 203 5.69 12.67 10.40
N LEU A 204 4.91 11.59 10.25
CA LEU A 204 3.46 11.63 10.13
C LEU A 204 2.74 11.54 11.48
N SER A 205 3.32 10.88 12.48
CA SER A 205 2.72 10.73 13.82
C SER A 205 2.55 12.04 14.56
N ASP A 206 3.39 13.03 14.23
CA ASP A 206 3.33 14.37 14.81
C ASP A 206 2.20 15.22 14.24
N LEU A 207 1.44 14.70 13.26
CA LEU A 207 0.35 15.42 12.60
C LEU A 207 -1.00 15.11 13.25
N THR A 208 -1.73 16.15 13.67
CA THR A 208 -3.12 16.02 14.15
C THR A 208 -4.05 15.46 13.06
N GLN A 209 -4.89 14.48 13.42
CA GLN A 209 -5.77 13.76 12.47
C GLN A 209 -6.95 14.60 11.94
N ASP A 210 -7.38 15.63 12.67
CA ASP A 210 -8.67 16.30 12.41
C ASP A 210 -8.61 17.52 11.50
N ASP A 211 -7.41 17.92 11.05
CA ASP A 211 -7.23 19.13 10.25
C ASP A 211 -7.07 18.81 8.76
N THR A 212 -7.79 19.53 7.90
CA THR A 212 -7.59 19.49 6.45
C THR A 212 -6.18 19.95 6.12
N LYS A 213 -5.37 19.09 5.48
CA LYS A 213 -3.96 19.35 5.19
C LYS A 213 -3.55 18.83 3.81
N ILE A 214 -2.52 19.44 3.23
CA ILE A 214 -1.78 18.90 2.08
C ILE A 214 -0.43 18.41 2.60
N ILE A 215 -0.18 17.09 2.48
CA ILE A 215 1.11 16.49 2.81
C ILE A 215 1.90 16.32 1.52
N HIS A 216 3.05 16.99 1.42
CA HIS A 216 3.93 16.97 0.27
C HIS A 216 5.17 16.11 0.57
N PHE A 217 5.15 14.86 0.11
CA PHE A 217 6.32 14.00 0.09
C PHE A 217 7.24 14.41 -1.06
N ASP A 218 8.33 15.11 -0.73
CA ASP A 218 9.27 15.63 -1.69
C ASP A 218 10.42 14.65 -1.88
N ILE A 219 10.35 13.86 -2.95
CA ILE A 219 11.30 12.81 -3.28
C ILE A 219 12.40 13.40 -4.17
N ALA A 220 13.62 13.47 -3.64
CA ALA A 220 14.78 13.88 -4.42
C ALA A 220 15.22 12.74 -5.35
N SER A 221 15.58 13.07 -6.59
CA SER A 221 16.35 12.15 -7.43
C SER A 221 17.76 12.05 -6.85
N THR A 222 18.11 10.89 -6.32
CA THR A 222 19.49 10.52 -5.95
C THR A 222 20.29 10.17 -7.19
#